data_AF-A0A1G2N1X2-F1
#
_entry.id   AF-A0A1G2N1X2-F1
#
_cell.length_a   1.000
_cell.length_b   1.000
_cell.length_c   1.000
_cell.angle_alpha   90.00
_cell.angle_beta   90.00
_cell.angle_gamma   90.00
#
_symmetry.space_group_name_H-M   'P 1'
#
loop_
_entity.id
_entity.type
_entity.pdbx_description
1 polymer ?
#
loop_
_entity_poly.entity_id
_entity_poly.type
_entity_poly.pdbx_seq_one_letter_code
_entity_poly.pdbx_strand_id
1 'polypeptide(L)'
;MKYIQIKTENLEFYIEIDDQRIEVRKVELANEGLLGFASKDIQFHGTTLDPKPILEKHDFKETQISKEEFEQIWDRAILTQKTVVS
;
A
#
# COMPACT_ATOMS: atom_id res chain seq x y z
N MET A 1 11.13 6.40 -8.29
CA MET A 1 9.93 5.81 -7.66
C MET A 1 9.36 4.72 -8.54
N LYS A 2 8.90 3.63 -7.93
CA LYS A 2 8.13 2.55 -8.55
C LYS A 2 6.88 2.28 -7.72
N TYR A 3 5.89 1.64 -8.35
CA TYR A 3 4.63 1.29 -7.71
C TYR A 3 4.41 -0.21 -7.92
N ILE A 4 4.13 -0.92 -6.85
CA ILE A 4 3.97 -2.37 -6.88
C ILE A 4 2.69 -2.79 -6.17
N GLN A 5 2.14 -3.90 -6.64
CA GLN A 5 1.11 -4.66 -5.96
C GLN A 5 1.74 -5.99 -5.49
N ILE A 6 1.53 -6.32 -4.23
CA ILE A 6 1.83 -7.65 -3.67
C ILE A 6 0.51 -8.31 -3.29
N LYS A 7 0.25 -9.48 -3.84
CA LYS A 7 -1.00 -10.22 -3.60
C LYS A 7 -0.75 -11.56 -2.92
N THR A 8 -1.53 -11.82 -1.88
CA THR A 8 -1.63 -13.11 -1.18
C THR A 8 -3.03 -13.70 -1.42
N GLU A 9 -3.38 -14.79 -0.72
CA GLU A 9 -4.73 -15.38 -0.80
C GLU A 9 -5.82 -14.42 -0.30
N ASN A 10 -5.54 -13.62 0.74
CA ASN A 10 -6.56 -12.82 1.44
C ASN A 10 -6.21 -11.33 1.56
N LEU A 11 -5.00 -10.95 1.18
CA LEU A 11 -4.46 -9.60 1.36
C LEU A 11 -3.85 -9.09 0.06
N GLU A 12 -4.10 -7.81 -0.21
CA GLU A 12 -3.46 -7.04 -1.26
C GLU A 12 -2.75 -5.82 -0.66
N PHE A 13 -1.49 -5.65 -1.03
CA PHE A 13 -0.67 -4.53 -0.65
C PHE A 13 -0.36 -3.70 -1.89
N TYR A 14 -0.64 -2.41 -1.82
CA TYR A 14 -0.23 -1.45 -2.84
C TYR A 14 0.82 -0.54 -2.25
N ILE A 15 1.99 -0.49 -2.87
CA ILE A 15 3.17 0.13 -2.26
C ILE A 15 3.84 1.04 -3.29
N GLU A 16 4.01 2.31 -2.92
CA GLU A 16 4.97 3.20 -3.57
C GLU A 16 6.34 2.96 -2.92
N ILE A 17 7.33 2.64 -3.73
CA ILE A 17 8.71 2.44 -3.29
C ILE A 17 9.66 3.43 -3.96
N ASP A 18 10.70 3.82 -3.24
CA ASP A 18 11.78 4.64 -3.79
C ASP A 18 12.78 3.84 -4.62
N ASP A 19 13.82 4.52 -5.12
CA ASP A 19 14.84 3.90 -5.97
C ASP A 19 15.72 2.90 -5.17
N GLN A 20 15.67 2.94 -3.84
CA GLN A 20 16.29 1.97 -2.94
C GLN A 20 15.32 0.86 -2.53
N ARG A 21 14.11 0.83 -3.12
CA ARG A 21 13.01 -0.09 -2.80
C ARG A 21 12.49 0.03 -1.36
N ILE A 22 12.67 1.19 -0.72
CA ILE A 22 12.11 1.52 0.59
C ILE A 22 10.66 1.97 0.43
N GLU A 23 9.77 1.54 1.33
CA GLU A 23 8.37 1.95 1.31
C GLU A 23 8.21 3.45 1.58
N VAL A 24 7.45 4.14 0.73
CA VAL A 24 7.11 5.57 0.85
C VAL A 24 5.65 5.76 1.22
N ARG A 25 4.77 5.00 0.58
CA ARG A 25 3.34 4.90 0.88
C ARG A 25 2.89 3.45 0.74
N LYS A 26 1.94 3.04 1.58
CA LYS A 26 1.34 1.70 1.53
C LYS A 26 -0.15 1.75 1.79
N VAL A 27 -0.91 0.93 1.06
CA VAL A 27 -2.32 0.62 1.33
C VAL A 27 -2.44 -0.88 1.51
N GLU A 28 -3.16 -1.29 2.55
CA GLU A 28 -3.46 -2.68 2.89
C GLU A 28 -4.95 -2.94 2.71
N LEU A 29 -5.30 -3.89 1.83
CA LEU A 29 -6.66 -4.34 1.62
C LEU A 29 -6.79 -5.80 2.00
N ALA A 30 -7.90 -6.14 2.66
CA ALA A 30 -8.41 -7.51 2.73
C ALA A 30 -9.50 -7.70 1.67
N ASN A 31 -9.89 -8.96 1.43
CA ASN A 31 -11.03 -9.28 0.58
C ASN A 31 -12.32 -8.51 0.97
N GLU A 32 -12.47 -8.15 2.24
CA GLU A 32 -13.63 -7.44 2.78
C GLU A 32 -13.53 -5.90 2.69
N GLY A 33 -12.36 -5.35 2.32
CA GLY A 33 -12.18 -3.91 2.15
C GLY A 33 -10.86 -3.38 2.70
N LEU A 34 -10.83 -2.07 2.96
CA LEU A 34 -9.64 -1.35 3.44
C LEU A 34 -9.30 -1.78 4.87
N LEU A 35 -8.08 -2.28 5.07
CA LEU A 35 -7.52 -2.46 6.40
C LEU A 35 -6.89 -1.16 6.89
N GLY A 36 -6.00 -0.56 6.11
CA GLY A 36 -5.34 0.68 6.48
C GLY A 36 -4.40 1.22 5.41
N PHE A 37 -3.77 2.35 5.72
CA PHE A 37 -2.76 2.96 4.86
C PHE A 37 -1.72 3.70 5.68
N ALA A 38 -0.53 3.89 5.11
CA ALA A 38 0.55 4.63 5.74
C ALA A 38 1.34 5.45 4.72
N SER A 39 1.89 6.56 5.19
CA SER A 39 2.98 7.31 4.57
C SER A 39 4.01 7.67 5.64
N LYS A 40 5.02 8.47 5.27
CA LYS A 40 5.97 9.03 6.25
C LYS A 40 5.31 9.84 7.36
N ASP A 41 4.18 10.49 7.08
CA ASP A 41 3.52 11.45 7.98
C ASP A 41 2.28 10.87 8.67
N ILE A 42 1.72 9.78 8.16
CA ILE A 42 0.48 9.20 8.67
C ILE A 42 0.55 7.68 8.74
N GLN A 43 -0.03 7.12 9.80
CA GLN A 43 -0.33 5.70 9.94
C GLN A 43 -1.80 5.58 10.30
N PHE A 44 -2.54 4.73 9.60
CA PHE A 44 -3.96 4.55 9.83
C PHE A 44 -4.28 3.07 10.03
N HIS A 45 -5.13 2.76 11.02
CA HIS A 45 -5.51 1.40 11.44
C HIS A 45 -4.34 0.43 11.69
N GLY A 46 -3.20 0.94 12.16
CA GLY A 46 -2.03 0.11 12.49
C GLY A 46 -1.19 -0.33 11.29
N THR A 47 -1.53 0.09 10.07
CA THR A 47 -0.66 -0.06 8.90
C THR A 47 0.57 0.83 9.08
N THR A 48 1.76 0.27 8.83
CA THR A 48 3.06 0.95 8.99
C THR A 48 3.94 0.74 7.77
N LEU A 49 4.92 1.61 7.55
CA LEU A 49 5.94 1.39 6.51
C LEU A 49 7.07 0.50 7.04
N ASP A 50 7.52 -0.46 6.24
CA ASP A 50 8.72 -1.24 6.57
C ASP A 50 9.97 -0.38 6.32
N PRO A 51 10.84 -0.17 7.33
CA PRO A 51 12.10 0.56 7.15
C PRO A 51 13.14 -0.20 6.31
N LYS A 52 12.91 -1.48 6.01
CA LYS A 52 13.81 -2.31 5.19
C LYS A 52 13.38 -2.29 3.73
N PRO A 53 14.33 -2.41 2.79
CA PRO A 53 14.00 -2.47 1.37
C PRO A 53 13.28 -3.77 1.04
N ILE A 54 12.26 -3.68 0.17
CA ILE A 54 11.56 -4.85 -0.35
C ILE A 54 12.50 -5.61 -1.27
N LEU A 55 12.80 -6.86 -0.94
CA LEU A 55 13.64 -7.74 -1.76
C LEU A 55 12.88 -8.24 -2.99
N GLU A 56 13.51 -8.23 -4.16
CA GLU A 56 12.89 -8.74 -5.42
C GLU A 56 12.53 -10.23 -5.38
N LYS A 57 13.16 -10.99 -4.49
CA LYS A 57 12.90 -12.41 -4.25
C LYS A 57 12.20 -12.58 -2.91
N HIS A 58 10.94 -12.19 -2.86
CA HIS A 58 10.05 -12.53 -1.76
C HIS A 58 9.07 -13.63 -2.19
N ASP A 59 8.48 -14.33 -1.23
CA ASP A 59 7.60 -15.48 -1.50
C ASP A 59 6.26 -15.12 -2.16
N PHE A 60 5.94 -13.82 -2.25
CA PHE A 60 4.69 -13.31 -2.80
C PHE A 60 4.82 -12.90 -4.28
N LYS A 61 3.68 -12.80 -4.97
CA LYS A 61 3.64 -12.32 -6.35
C LYS A 61 3.67 -10.78 -6.36
N GLU A 62 4.84 -10.20 -6.65
CA GLU A 62 5.01 -8.77 -6.97
C GLU A 62 4.59 -8.52 -8.42
N THR A 63 3.78 -7.50 -8.65
CA THR A 63 3.47 -6.99 -9.99
C THR A 63 3.68 -5.49 -9.99
N GLN A 64 4.43 -4.98 -10.98
CA GLN A 64 4.56 -3.54 -11.14
C GLN A 64 3.25 -2.96 -11.68
N ILE A 65 2.78 -1.89 -11.04
CA ILE A 65 1.57 -1.16 -11.45
C ILE A 65 1.93 0.25 -11.91
N SER A 66 0.97 0.93 -12.54
CA SER A 66 1.17 2.33 -12.92
C SER A 66 1.04 3.24 -11.70
N LYS A 67 1.63 4.45 -11.79
CA LYS A 67 1.40 5.50 -10.80
C LYS A 67 -0.08 5.83 -10.66
N GLU A 68 -0.77 5.97 -11.80
CA GLU A 68 -2.18 6.37 -11.82
C GLU A 68 -3.07 5.35 -11.09
N GLU A 69 -2.81 4.06 -11.31
CA GLU A 69 -3.49 2.98 -10.60
C GLU A 69 -3.26 3.05 -9.08
N PHE A 70 -2.02 3.30 -8.66
CA PHE A 70 -1.71 3.48 -7.24
C PHE A 70 -2.45 4.67 -6.63
N GLU A 71 -2.41 5.84 -7.29
CA GLU A 71 -3.05 7.06 -6.77
C GLU A 71 -4.57 6.88 -6.63
N GLN A 72 -5.24 6.17 -7.56
CA GLN A 72 -6.67 5.87 -7.44
C GLN A 72 -7.00 5.07 -6.17
N ILE A 73 -6.15 4.11 -5.82
CA ILE A 73 -6.33 3.26 -4.63
C ILE A 73 -6.02 4.06 -3.36
N TRP A 74 -4.97 4.87 -3.39
CA TRP A 74 -4.59 5.77 -2.31
C TRP A 74 -5.69 6.78 -1.98
N ASP A 75 -6.21 7.46 -3.00
CA ASP A 75 -7.30 8.43 -2.85
C ASP A 75 -8.56 7.75 -2.30
N ARG A 76 -8.90 6.56 -2.81
CA ARG A 76 -10.01 5.77 -2.27
C ARG A 76 -9.80 5.44 -0.80
N ALA A 77 -8.60 5.03 -0.39
CA ALA A 77 -8.29 4.70 1.00
C ALA A 77 -8.46 5.92 1.92
N ILE A 78 -7.98 7.09 1.49
CA ILE A 78 -8.13 8.35 2.24
C ILE A 78 -9.59 8.79 2.31
N LEU A 79 -10.35 8.67 1.21
CA LEU A 79 -11.76 9.07 1.17
C LEU A 79 -12.64 8.13 1.99
N THR A 80 -12.39 6.81 1.96
CA THR A 80 -13.11 5.84 2.79
C THR A 80 -12.99 6.16 4.27
N GLN A 81 -11.84 6.65 4.74
CA GLN A 81 -11.72 7.15 6.11
C GLN A 81 -12.69 8.30 6.40
N LYS A 82 -12.81 9.29 5.50
CA LYS A 82 -13.60 10.50 5.74
C LYS A 82 -15.09 10.23 5.91
N THR A 83 -15.61 9.16 5.30
CA THR A 83 -17.05 8.81 5.35
C THR A 83 -17.45 8.07 6.63
N VAL A 84 -16.50 7.54 7.42
CA VAL A 84 -16.79 6.78 8.64
C VAL A 84 -16.82 7.69 9.90
N VAL A 85 -16.43 8.96 9.78
CA VAL A 85 -16.34 9.91 10.90
C VAL A 85 -17.39 11.03 10.83
N SER A 86 -18.51 10.81 10.14
CA SER A 86 -19.61 11.78 10.01
C SER A 86 -20.93 11.22 10.53
#